data_AF-A0A2S8FJP1-F1
#
_entry.id   AF-A0A2S8FJP1-F1
#
_cell.length_a   1.000
_cell.length_b   1.000
_cell.length_c   1.000
_cell.angle_alpha   90.00
_cell.angle_beta   90.00
_cell.angle_gamma   90.00
#
_symmetry.space_group_name_H-M   'P 1'
#
loop_
_entity.id
_entity.type
_entity.pdbx_description
1 polymer ?
#
loop_
_entity_poly.entity_id
_entity_poly.type
_entity_poly.pdbx_seq_one_letter_code
_entity_poly.pdbx_strand_id
1 'polypeptide(L)'
;MTERALLYAFSLWLAVTAIAFPTMADEYQLADRFQIPSQGHMKIHHGLSQEFRTKPIQSEADLLALHRQIANVPFDKEAITSWEFLEQAGMKRIEPIAGSNPLDSKRLSVWRVATIDFDRERFAQREGFDQFEIVQVETPVSNVNVSRHPMNTQINHSNPLRKTVVRRFDVDQVLSRSARLLDEPFDVDMRHGRQLIEFSLEKVFWKLAAHPDRDLIEARLSESKNRRGIFNFTLHWYHQPPASKNGMWIPKLTARFSRTKTPVYPGDKATYRVEAYIIEEADFDKEVNADAFLVPIHRGETYVHTDGSNRDVMRVPSYVKDIANSSPGTVIERMKIEAENQRNGRF
;
A
#
# COMPACT_ATOMS: atom_id res chain seq x y z
N MET A 1 -27.74 27.49 54.68
CA MET A 1 -27.41 26.22 53.99
C MET A 1 -26.63 26.59 52.74
N THR A 2 -25.42 27.17 52.85
CA THR A 2 -25.05 28.14 51.77
C THR A 2 -23.58 28.47 51.46
N GLU A 3 -22.55 27.85 52.05
CA GLU A 3 -21.17 28.05 51.54
C GLU A 3 -20.40 26.75 51.37
N ARG A 4 -20.55 25.81 52.32
CA ARG A 4 -19.89 24.50 52.23
C ARG A 4 -20.36 23.68 51.02
N ALA A 5 -21.63 23.75 50.66
CA ALA A 5 -22.18 23.00 49.52
C ALA A 5 -21.61 23.48 48.16
N LEU A 6 -21.36 24.79 48.02
CA LEU A 6 -20.73 25.36 46.82
C LEU A 6 -19.25 24.98 46.71
N LEU A 7 -18.53 24.94 47.83
CA LEU A 7 -17.14 24.53 47.86
C LEU A 7 -16.95 23.05 47.45
N TYR A 8 -17.83 22.16 47.92
CA TYR A 8 -17.81 20.75 47.54
C TYR A 8 -18.17 20.54 46.06
N ALA A 9 -19.17 21.26 45.55
CA ALA A 9 -19.54 21.18 44.12
C ALA A 9 -18.41 21.68 43.20
N PHE A 10 -17.72 22.76 43.57
CA PHE A 10 -16.62 23.31 42.78
C PHE A 10 -15.37 22.41 42.82
N SER A 11 -15.08 21.82 43.99
CA SER A 11 -13.97 20.85 44.15
C SER A 11 -14.22 19.55 43.36
N LEU A 12 -15.47 19.09 43.33
CA LEU A 12 -15.87 17.92 42.52
C LEU A 12 -15.77 18.23 41.03
N TRP A 13 -16.13 19.44 40.60
CA TRP A 13 -16.02 19.88 39.20
C TRP A 13 -14.56 20.01 38.75
N LEU A 14 -13.68 20.53 39.60
CA LEU A 14 -12.23 20.58 39.37
C LEU A 14 -11.58 19.19 39.35
N ALA A 15 -12.03 18.26 40.18
CA ALA A 15 -11.56 16.88 40.14
C ALA A 15 -12.03 16.14 38.87
N VAL A 16 -13.29 16.32 38.46
CA VAL A 16 -13.84 15.70 37.25
C VAL A 16 -13.18 16.27 35.99
N THR A 17 -12.86 17.57 35.97
CA THR A 17 -12.09 18.18 34.86
C THR A 17 -10.60 17.77 34.92
N ALA A 18 -9.96 17.70 36.08
CA ALA A 18 -8.56 17.22 36.15
C ALA A 18 -8.38 15.74 35.74
N ILE A 19 -9.42 14.91 35.81
CA ILE A 19 -9.39 13.49 35.42
C ILE A 19 -9.79 13.27 33.96
N ALA A 20 -10.62 14.15 33.36
CA ALA A 20 -11.12 14.01 31.99
C ALA A 20 -10.23 14.67 30.91
N PHE A 21 -9.34 15.59 31.30
CA PHE A 21 -8.44 16.28 30.36
C PHE A 21 -7.06 15.62 30.08
N PRO A 22 -6.44 14.81 30.96
CA PRO A 22 -5.17 14.17 30.63
C PRO A 22 -5.33 13.09 29.55
N THR A 23 -6.48 12.42 29.48
CA THR A 23 -6.76 11.42 28.44
C THR A 23 -6.76 12.02 27.04
N MET A 24 -7.37 13.20 26.85
CA MET A 24 -7.35 13.87 25.54
C MET A 24 -5.95 14.40 25.17
N ALA A 25 -5.14 14.85 26.14
CA ALA A 25 -3.77 15.31 25.87
C ALA A 25 -2.82 14.14 25.51
N ASP A 26 -2.98 12.98 26.14
CA ASP A 26 -2.23 11.76 25.82
C ASP A 26 -2.69 11.14 24.47
N GLU A 27 -3.99 11.23 24.14
CA GLU A 27 -4.58 10.74 22.88
C GLU A 27 -3.96 11.43 21.64
N TYR A 28 -3.77 12.76 21.65
CA TYR A 28 -3.13 13.47 20.53
C TYR A 28 -1.64 13.10 20.38
N GLN A 29 -0.89 12.96 21.48
CA GLN A 29 0.54 12.59 21.43
C GLN A 29 0.79 11.18 20.85
N LEU A 30 -0.20 10.29 20.90
CA LEU A 30 -0.06 8.89 20.51
C LEU A 30 -0.15 8.65 19.00
N ALA A 31 -0.99 9.38 18.27
CA ALA A 31 -0.98 9.34 16.80
C ALA A 31 0.20 10.12 16.22
N ASP A 32 0.63 11.20 16.89
CA ASP A 32 1.85 11.96 16.56
C ASP A 32 3.12 11.10 16.64
N ARG A 33 3.06 9.93 17.30
CA ARG A 33 4.17 8.96 17.35
C ARG A 33 4.42 8.29 16.00
N PHE A 34 3.40 8.08 15.16
CA PHE A 34 3.61 7.33 13.92
C PHE A 34 4.33 8.17 12.90
N GLN A 35 5.60 7.82 12.66
CA GLN A 35 6.38 8.47 11.64
C GLN A 35 5.87 8.09 10.25
N ILE A 36 5.49 9.08 9.46
CA ILE A 36 5.20 8.88 8.04
C ILE A 36 6.48 9.21 7.27
N PRO A 37 7.11 8.22 6.60
CA PRO A 37 8.30 8.51 5.83
C PRO A 37 7.92 9.44 4.66
N SER A 38 8.61 10.58 4.55
CA SER A 38 8.39 11.52 3.45
C SER A 38 9.24 11.19 2.21
N GLN A 39 10.16 10.24 2.35
CA GLN A 39 10.97 9.69 1.27
C GLN A 39 11.47 8.30 1.66
N GLY A 40 11.98 7.56 0.69
CA GLY A 40 12.74 6.35 0.98
C GLY A 40 12.91 5.42 -0.20
N HIS A 41 13.75 4.42 0.03
CA HIS A 41 14.04 3.30 -0.85
C HIS A 41 13.59 2.00 -0.19
N MET A 42 12.97 1.11 -0.97
CA MET A 42 12.61 -0.23 -0.53
C MET A 42 12.89 -1.27 -1.61
N LYS A 43 13.41 -2.43 -1.18
CA LYS A 43 13.45 -3.65 -1.98
C LYS A 43 12.52 -4.68 -1.39
N ILE A 44 11.61 -5.17 -2.22
CA ILE A 44 10.57 -6.09 -1.78
C ILE A 44 10.46 -7.30 -2.70
N HIS A 45 10.07 -8.45 -2.15
CA HIS A 45 9.42 -9.49 -2.91
C HIS A 45 7.91 -9.32 -2.82
N HIS A 46 7.25 -9.08 -3.95
CA HIS A 46 5.82 -8.90 -4.08
C HIS A 46 5.17 -10.20 -4.56
N GLY A 47 4.38 -10.82 -3.67
CA GLY A 47 3.53 -11.96 -3.95
C GLY A 47 2.19 -11.50 -4.53
N LEU A 48 1.97 -11.80 -5.80
CA LEU A 48 0.74 -11.47 -6.52
C LEU A 48 -0.44 -12.26 -5.94
N SER A 49 -1.59 -11.58 -5.88
CA SER A 49 -2.90 -12.09 -5.43
C SER A 49 -3.11 -13.60 -5.56
N GLN A 50 -3.12 -14.31 -4.42
CA GLN A 50 -3.53 -15.70 -4.30
C GLN A 50 -4.80 -15.80 -3.44
N GLU A 51 -5.72 -16.72 -3.77
CA GLU A 51 -6.96 -16.88 -3.01
C GLU A 51 -6.87 -17.97 -1.94
N PHE A 52 -7.42 -17.68 -0.76
CA PHE A 52 -7.46 -18.55 0.41
C PHE A 52 -8.87 -18.60 1.03
N ARG A 53 -9.25 -19.76 1.58
CA ARG A 53 -10.46 -19.94 2.39
C ARG A 53 -10.12 -20.12 3.86
N THR A 54 -10.81 -19.39 4.72
CA THR A 54 -10.69 -19.55 6.18
C THR A 54 -12.00 -19.20 6.88
N LYS A 55 -12.03 -19.29 8.21
CA LYS A 55 -13.14 -18.78 9.02
C LYS A 55 -13.32 -17.28 8.74
N PRO A 56 -14.56 -16.77 8.67
CA PRO A 56 -14.77 -15.35 8.45
C PRO A 56 -14.14 -14.52 9.57
N ILE A 57 -13.33 -13.54 9.20
CA ILE A 57 -12.82 -12.51 10.13
C ILE A 57 -13.93 -11.48 10.30
N GLN A 58 -14.61 -11.49 11.44
CA GLN A 58 -15.78 -10.63 11.69
C GLN A 58 -15.45 -9.48 12.65
N SER A 59 -14.47 -9.70 13.53
CA SER A 59 -14.08 -8.78 14.58
C SER A 59 -12.57 -8.56 14.61
N GLU A 60 -12.15 -7.53 15.33
CA GLU A 60 -10.77 -7.28 15.70
C GLU A 60 -10.14 -8.46 16.46
N ALA A 61 -10.88 -9.10 17.36
CA ALA A 61 -10.40 -10.26 18.10
C ALA A 61 -10.04 -11.43 17.16
N ASP A 62 -10.85 -11.67 16.12
CA ASP A 62 -10.55 -12.69 15.10
C ASP A 62 -9.28 -12.33 14.33
N LEU A 63 -9.10 -11.04 14.00
CA LEU A 63 -7.94 -10.54 13.27
C LEU A 63 -6.66 -10.70 14.09
N LEU A 64 -6.68 -10.31 15.37
CA LEU A 64 -5.54 -10.44 16.27
C LEU A 64 -5.25 -11.91 16.59
N ALA A 65 -6.26 -12.77 16.63
CA ALA A 65 -6.06 -14.22 16.75
C ALA A 65 -5.34 -14.79 15.53
N LEU A 66 -5.75 -14.40 14.31
CA LEU A 66 -5.06 -14.78 13.07
C LEU A 66 -3.63 -14.26 13.04
N HIS A 67 -3.40 -13.00 13.45
CA HIS A 67 -2.08 -12.40 13.55
C HIS A 67 -1.15 -13.24 14.44
N ARG A 68 -1.60 -13.62 15.64
CA ARG A 68 -0.83 -14.46 16.57
C ARG A 68 -0.60 -15.87 16.03
N GLN A 69 -1.58 -16.47 15.37
CA GLN A 69 -1.42 -17.79 14.76
C GLN A 69 -0.31 -17.79 13.71
N ILE A 70 -0.28 -16.77 12.85
CA ILE A 70 0.77 -16.62 11.84
C ILE A 70 2.11 -16.26 12.48
N ALA A 71 2.12 -15.42 13.52
CA ALA A 71 3.35 -15.03 14.23
C ALA A 71 4.08 -16.21 14.90
N ASN A 72 3.38 -17.33 15.15
CA ASN A 72 3.98 -18.56 15.68
C ASN A 72 4.71 -19.38 14.61
N VAL A 73 4.49 -19.10 13.32
CA VAL A 73 5.28 -19.68 12.23
C VAL A 73 6.62 -18.93 12.19
N PRO A 74 7.78 -19.61 12.11
CA PRO A 74 9.06 -18.92 11.95
C PRO A 74 9.11 -18.15 10.62
N PHE A 75 9.89 -17.07 10.58
CA PHE A 75 10.18 -16.41 9.31
C PHE A 75 11.07 -17.32 8.45
N ASP A 76 10.46 -17.93 7.43
CA ASP A 76 11.13 -18.73 6.42
C ASP A 76 10.71 -18.22 5.03
N LYS A 77 11.68 -17.74 4.26
CA LYS A 77 11.43 -17.15 2.94
C LYS A 77 10.85 -18.18 1.97
N GLU A 78 11.24 -19.45 2.07
CA GLU A 78 10.72 -20.50 1.19
C GLU A 78 9.26 -20.80 1.52
N ALA A 79 8.92 -21.06 2.79
CA ALA A 79 7.55 -21.26 3.24
C ALA A 79 6.63 -20.05 2.98
N ILE A 80 7.17 -18.82 3.06
CA ILE A 80 6.42 -17.61 2.72
C ILE A 80 6.17 -17.54 1.21
N THR A 81 7.19 -17.80 0.39
CA THR A 81 7.06 -17.71 -1.08
C THR A 81 6.28 -18.88 -1.69
N SER A 82 6.17 -20.02 -1.02
CA SER A 82 5.22 -21.08 -1.37
C SER A 82 3.80 -20.85 -0.82
N TRP A 83 3.62 -19.83 0.03
CA TRP A 83 2.41 -19.52 0.80
C TRP A 83 2.04 -20.52 1.90
N GLU A 84 2.90 -21.48 2.21
CA GLU A 84 2.69 -22.49 3.24
C GLU A 84 2.47 -21.87 4.63
N PHE A 85 3.04 -20.71 4.92
CA PHE A 85 2.83 -20.03 6.22
C PHE A 85 1.34 -19.72 6.51
N LEU A 86 0.53 -19.44 5.49
CA LEU A 86 -0.92 -19.25 5.65
C LEU A 86 -1.64 -20.58 5.84
N GLU A 87 -1.15 -21.64 5.20
CA GLU A 87 -1.71 -22.99 5.34
C GLU A 87 -1.44 -23.57 6.73
N GLN A 88 -0.24 -23.35 7.27
CA GLN A 88 0.12 -23.67 8.64
C GLN A 88 -0.73 -22.89 9.67
N ALA A 89 -1.16 -21.68 9.32
CA ALA A 89 -2.12 -20.90 10.10
C ALA A 89 -3.60 -21.34 9.90
N GLY A 90 -3.84 -22.44 9.18
CA GLY A 90 -5.17 -23.04 9.01
C GLY A 90 -6.00 -22.43 7.87
N MET A 91 -5.42 -21.58 7.03
CA MET A 91 -6.06 -21.14 5.78
C MET A 91 -5.89 -22.21 4.71
N LYS A 92 -6.84 -22.34 3.79
CA LYS A 92 -6.74 -23.30 2.69
C LYS A 92 -6.59 -22.57 1.36
N ARG A 93 -5.49 -22.79 0.64
CA ARG A 93 -5.30 -22.24 -0.70
C ARG A 93 -6.42 -22.73 -1.64
N ILE A 94 -6.93 -21.83 -2.47
CA ILE A 94 -7.84 -22.18 -3.56
C ILE A 94 -7.01 -22.36 -4.83
N GLU A 95 -6.98 -23.58 -5.33
CA GLU A 95 -6.41 -23.86 -6.63
C GLU A 95 -7.29 -23.23 -7.74
N PRO A 96 -6.68 -22.59 -8.75
CA PRO A 96 -7.43 -22.13 -9.91
C PRO A 96 -8.12 -23.32 -10.56
N ILE A 97 -9.40 -23.16 -10.93
CA ILE A 97 -10.14 -24.18 -11.66
C ILE A 97 -9.44 -24.36 -13.01
N ALA A 98 -8.97 -25.58 -13.31
CA ALA A 98 -8.35 -25.90 -14.58
C ALA A 98 -9.31 -25.55 -15.74
N GLY A 99 -9.00 -24.51 -16.51
CA GLY A 99 -9.80 -24.10 -17.68
C GLY A 99 -9.99 -22.59 -17.89
N SER A 100 -9.69 -21.72 -16.93
CA SER A 100 -9.74 -20.27 -17.15
C SER A 100 -8.44 -19.77 -17.80
N ASN A 101 -8.50 -19.49 -19.11
CA ASN A 101 -7.50 -18.84 -19.97
C ASN A 101 -6.00 -19.21 -19.76
N PRO A 102 -5.40 -19.97 -20.69
CA PRO A 102 -3.99 -20.37 -20.61
C PRO A 102 -2.96 -19.26 -20.93
N LEU A 103 -3.39 -18.04 -21.25
CA LEU A 103 -2.50 -16.98 -21.76
C LEU A 103 -1.93 -16.01 -20.70
N ASP A 104 -2.51 -15.92 -19.50
CA ASP A 104 -2.02 -14.99 -18.45
C ASP A 104 -1.61 -15.66 -17.13
N SER A 105 -1.94 -16.93 -16.92
CA SER A 105 -1.82 -17.59 -15.60
C SER A 105 -0.59 -18.49 -15.41
N LYS A 106 0.13 -18.84 -16.48
CA LYS A 106 1.15 -19.90 -16.44
C LYS A 106 2.61 -19.44 -16.47
N ARG A 107 2.91 -18.14 -16.57
CA ARG A 107 4.30 -17.67 -16.77
C ARG A 107 4.76 -16.52 -15.88
N LEU A 108 3.90 -15.97 -15.05
CA LEU A 108 4.31 -14.93 -14.13
C LEU A 108 4.65 -15.63 -12.82
N SER A 109 5.92 -15.61 -12.42
CA SER A 109 6.31 -16.03 -11.07
C SER A 109 5.36 -15.34 -10.08
N VAL A 110 4.73 -16.12 -9.20
CA VAL A 110 3.78 -15.58 -8.20
C VAL A 110 4.45 -14.51 -7.35
N TRP A 111 5.78 -14.58 -7.22
CA TRP A 111 6.61 -13.60 -6.54
C TRP A 111 7.50 -12.86 -7.52
N ARG A 112 7.59 -11.54 -7.35
CA ARG A 112 8.44 -10.65 -8.13
C ARG A 112 9.33 -9.82 -7.23
N VAL A 113 10.52 -9.50 -7.69
CA VAL A 113 11.35 -8.49 -7.01
C VAL A 113 10.92 -7.13 -7.52
N ALA A 114 10.62 -6.22 -6.59
CA ALA A 114 10.33 -4.83 -6.89
C ALA A 114 11.27 -3.91 -6.12
N THR A 115 11.73 -2.86 -6.79
CA THR A 115 12.39 -1.72 -6.16
C THR A 115 11.45 -0.54 -6.17
N ILE A 116 11.40 0.16 -5.04
CA ILE A 116 10.47 1.27 -4.83
C ILE A 116 11.24 2.44 -4.27
N ASP A 117 11.04 3.57 -4.91
CA ASP A 117 11.71 4.83 -4.61
C ASP A 117 10.62 5.90 -4.54
N PHE A 118 10.61 6.69 -3.46
CA PHE A 118 9.63 7.76 -3.32
C PHE A 118 10.19 8.96 -2.57
N ASP A 119 9.61 10.11 -2.83
CA ASP A 119 9.71 11.30 -2.02
C ASP A 119 8.33 11.95 -1.87
N ARG A 120 8.27 13.18 -1.37
CA ARG A 120 7.02 13.90 -1.11
C ARG A 120 6.15 14.07 -2.35
N GLU A 121 6.75 14.12 -3.53
CA GLU A 121 6.11 14.51 -4.78
C GLU A 121 6.15 13.41 -5.84
N ARG A 122 7.15 12.52 -5.77
CA ARG A 122 7.46 11.55 -6.80
C ARG A 122 7.45 10.14 -6.24
N PHE A 123 7.08 9.21 -7.10
CA PHE A 123 7.04 7.80 -6.80
C PHE A 123 7.54 7.01 -8.01
N ALA A 124 8.31 5.96 -7.76
CA ALA A 124 8.74 5.02 -8.78
C ALA A 124 8.72 3.59 -8.23
N GLN A 125 8.19 2.67 -9.02
CA GLN A 125 8.23 1.23 -8.79
C GLN A 125 8.76 0.54 -10.04
N ARG A 126 9.75 -0.33 -9.85
CA ARG A 126 10.36 -1.12 -10.91
C ARG A 126 10.31 -2.60 -10.54
N GLU A 127 9.65 -3.38 -11.38
CA GLU A 127 9.58 -4.83 -11.26
C GLU A 127 10.28 -5.47 -12.46
N GLY A 128 11.22 -6.37 -12.19
CA GLY A 128 11.85 -7.21 -13.20
C GLY A 128 11.47 -8.68 -12.97
N PHE A 129 11.08 -9.38 -14.02
CA PHE A 129 10.92 -10.83 -14.00
C PHE A 129 11.21 -11.42 -15.38
N ASP A 130 12.07 -12.43 -15.44
CA ASP A 130 12.57 -13.02 -16.69
C ASP A 130 13.07 -11.96 -17.70
N GLN A 131 12.37 -11.79 -18.82
CA GLN A 131 12.65 -10.81 -19.88
C GLN A 131 11.67 -9.63 -19.86
N PHE A 132 10.85 -9.51 -18.82
CA PHE A 132 9.85 -8.47 -18.67
C PHE A 132 10.34 -7.42 -17.68
N GLU A 133 10.05 -6.16 -17.99
CA GLU A 133 10.24 -5.04 -17.09
C GLU A 133 8.94 -4.26 -17.00
N ILE A 134 8.50 -3.99 -15.78
CA ILE A 134 7.38 -3.10 -15.50
C ILE A 134 7.92 -1.92 -14.71
N VAL A 135 7.68 -0.71 -15.23
CA VAL A 135 8.08 0.53 -14.56
C VAL A 135 6.85 1.40 -14.40
N GLN A 136 6.56 1.82 -13.17
CA GLN A 136 5.55 2.81 -12.86
C GLN A 136 6.25 4.02 -12.23
N VAL A 137 6.03 5.20 -12.78
CA VAL A 137 6.52 6.46 -12.21
C VAL A 137 5.40 7.47 -12.16
N GLU A 138 5.23 8.11 -11.01
CA GLU A 138 4.28 9.19 -10.77
C GLU A 138 5.07 10.44 -10.36
N THR A 139 4.74 11.58 -10.96
CA THR A 139 5.31 12.90 -10.65
C THR A 139 4.18 13.92 -10.53
N PRO A 140 4.44 15.15 -10.05
CA PRO A 140 3.42 16.20 -10.00
C PRO A 140 2.76 16.52 -11.34
N VAL A 141 3.43 16.21 -12.46
CA VAL A 141 2.99 16.59 -13.81
C VAL A 141 2.55 15.41 -14.67
N SER A 142 2.80 14.16 -14.27
CA SER A 142 2.39 13.00 -15.06
C SER A 142 2.41 11.65 -14.34
N ASN A 143 1.75 10.65 -14.94
CA ASN A 143 1.84 9.24 -14.57
C ASN A 143 2.30 8.42 -15.78
N VAL A 144 3.35 7.62 -15.61
CA VAL A 144 3.95 6.79 -16.65
C VAL A 144 3.94 5.32 -16.23
N ASN A 145 3.40 4.45 -17.09
CA ASN A 145 3.43 3.00 -16.92
C ASN A 145 4.07 2.36 -18.15
N VAL A 146 5.23 1.74 -17.97
CA VAL A 146 5.98 1.02 -19.00
C VAL A 146 5.82 -0.48 -18.77
N SER A 147 5.49 -1.19 -19.84
CA SER A 147 5.61 -2.65 -19.92
C SER A 147 6.55 -2.96 -21.07
N ARG A 148 7.76 -3.43 -20.77
CA ARG A 148 8.74 -3.86 -21.77
C ARG A 148 8.73 -5.38 -21.85
N HIS A 149 8.57 -5.89 -23.06
CA HIS A 149 8.69 -7.30 -23.40
C HIS A 149 9.38 -7.42 -24.76
N PRO A 150 10.20 -8.46 -25.02
CA PRO A 150 10.98 -8.59 -26.26
C PRO A 150 10.16 -8.45 -27.55
N MET A 151 8.87 -8.82 -27.51
CA MET A 151 7.98 -8.72 -28.67
C MET A 151 7.06 -7.50 -28.67
N ASN A 152 6.83 -6.87 -27.51
CA ASN A 152 5.87 -5.78 -27.40
C ASN A 152 6.21 -4.87 -26.23
N THR A 153 6.70 -3.67 -26.52
CA THR A 153 6.87 -2.62 -25.52
C THR A 153 5.80 -1.56 -25.68
N GLN A 154 5.11 -1.27 -24.58
CA GLN A 154 4.09 -0.23 -24.49
C GLN A 154 4.36 0.69 -23.31
N ILE A 155 4.30 1.99 -23.58
CA ILE A 155 4.40 3.06 -22.60
C ILE A 155 3.05 3.78 -22.56
N ASN A 156 2.43 3.82 -21.40
CA ASN A 156 1.20 4.58 -21.17
C ASN A 156 1.56 5.83 -20.36
N HIS A 157 1.26 7.01 -20.91
CA HIS A 157 1.54 8.29 -20.27
C HIS A 157 0.26 9.10 -20.18
N SER A 158 -0.09 9.53 -18.97
CA SER A 158 -1.32 10.27 -18.69
C SER A 158 -1.07 11.44 -17.76
N ASN A 159 -1.99 12.42 -17.81
CA ASN A 159 -2.00 13.53 -16.87
C ASN A 159 -2.17 13.01 -15.42
N PRO A 160 -1.76 13.78 -14.41
CA PRO A 160 -1.87 13.40 -13.00
C PRO A 160 -3.33 13.30 -12.52
N LEU A 161 -4.31 13.62 -13.38
CA LEU A 161 -5.73 13.64 -13.05
C LEU A 161 -6.38 12.26 -13.23
N ARG A 162 -6.78 11.73 -12.07
CA ARG A 162 -7.32 10.40 -11.74
C ARG A 162 -6.21 9.47 -11.28
N LYS A 163 -6.24 9.17 -9.97
CA LYS A 163 -5.63 7.99 -9.35
C LYS A 163 -5.86 6.80 -10.27
N THR A 164 -4.89 6.49 -11.13
CA THR A 164 -5.01 5.39 -12.07
C THR A 164 -5.07 4.11 -11.23
N VAL A 165 -6.10 3.31 -11.49
CA VAL A 165 -6.58 2.17 -10.70
C VAL A 165 -5.60 0.97 -10.70
N VAL A 166 -4.38 1.14 -11.19
CA VAL A 166 -3.39 0.06 -11.30
C VAL A 166 -2.44 0.14 -10.10
N ARG A 167 -2.74 -0.69 -9.09
CA ARG A 167 -1.85 -1.21 -8.04
C ARG A 167 -0.69 -0.29 -7.63
N ARG A 168 -1.00 0.93 -7.21
CA ARG A 168 -0.03 1.79 -6.51
C ARG A 168 0.48 1.04 -5.27
N PHE A 169 1.78 0.80 -5.18
CA PHE A 169 2.40 0.63 -3.87
C PHE A 169 2.22 1.97 -3.15
N ASP A 170 1.34 1.95 -2.18
CA ASP A 170 1.19 3.04 -1.23
C ASP A 170 1.99 2.61 -0.01
N VAL A 171 2.79 3.49 0.58
CA VAL A 171 3.40 3.24 1.90
C VAL A 171 2.31 2.82 2.88
N ASP A 172 1.10 3.34 2.70
CA ASP A 172 -0.12 2.90 3.35
C ASP A 172 -0.42 1.40 3.20
N GLN A 173 -0.20 0.81 2.03
CA GLN A 173 -0.50 -0.61 1.80
C GLN A 173 0.50 -1.54 2.48
N VAL A 174 1.77 -1.13 2.53
CA VAL A 174 2.84 -2.03 3.01
C VAL A 174 3.23 -1.76 4.46
N LEU A 175 3.10 -0.52 4.94
CA LEU A 175 3.42 -0.12 6.30
C LEU A 175 2.19 0.33 7.11
N SER A 176 1.01 0.45 6.50
CA SER A 176 -0.19 1.04 7.11
C SER A 176 0.01 2.46 7.62
N ARG A 177 0.81 3.26 6.89
CA ARG A 177 1.15 4.64 7.22
C ARG A 177 0.87 5.58 6.05
N SER A 178 0.05 6.60 6.28
CA SER A 178 -0.05 7.74 5.37
C SER A 178 -0.57 8.97 6.12
N ALA A 179 -0.15 10.16 5.65
CA ALA A 179 -0.64 11.45 6.17
C ALA A 179 -2.17 11.49 6.16
N ARG A 180 -2.79 11.05 5.06
CA ARG A 180 -4.25 11.00 4.93
C ARG A 180 -4.95 10.22 6.05
N LEU A 181 -4.36 9.14 6.57
CA LEU A 181 -4.98 8.39 7.66
C LEU A 181 -4.80 9.09 9.01
N LEU A 182 -3.68 9.78 9.23
CA LEU A 182 -3.34 10.42 10.50
C LEU A 182 -3.85 11.87 10.61
N ASP A 183 -4.22 12.51 9.50
CA ASP A 183 -4.80 13.86 9.47
C ASP A 183 -6.30 13.87 9.82
N GLU A 184 -6.96 12.71 9.82
CA GLU A 184 -8.38 12.58 10.17
C GLU A 184 -8.57 12.50 11.69
N PRO A 185 -9.67 13.07 12.24
CA PRO A 185 -10.00 12.87 13.64
C PRO A 185 -10.13 11.37 13.97
N PHE A 186 -9.50 10.97 15.08
CA PHE A 186 -9.45 9.58 15.52
C PHE A 186 -9.79 9.46 17.00
N ASP A 187 -10.28 8.28 17.38
CA ASP A 187 -10.46 7.84 18.78
C ASP A 187 -9.40 6.77 19.10
N VAL A 188 -8.92 6.74 20.35
CA VAL A 188 -7.96 5.73 20.82
C VAL A 188 -8.57 4.92 21.96
N ASP A 189 -8.47 3.59 21.89
CA ASP A 189 -8.89 2.68 22.96
C ASP A 189 -7.87 1.56 23.17
N MET A 190 -7.78 1.05 24.40
CA MET A 190 -6.93 -0.10 24.74
C MET A 190 -7.74 -1.40 24.70
N ARG A 191 -7.46 -2.27 23.74
CA ARG A 191 -8.11 -3.60 23.64
C ARG A 191 -7.09 -4.69 23.35
N HIS A 192 -7.28 -5.86 23.97
CA HIS A 192 -6.44 -7.03 23.75
C HIS A 192 -4.92 -6.79 23.89
N GLY A 193 -4.51 -5.83 24.73
CA GLY A 193 -3.11 -5.45 24.93
C GLY A 193 -2.52 -4.63 23.77
N ARG A 194 -3.37 -4.00 22.96
CA ARG A 194 -3.03 -3.11 21.84
C ARG A 194 -3.78 -1.80 21.98
N GLN A 195 -3.19 -0.76 21.41
CA GLN A 195 -3.89 0.49 21.15
C GLN A 195 -4.62 0.37 19.83
N LEU A 196 -5.91 0.63 19.85
CA LEU A 196 -6.72 0.75 18.66
C LEU A 196 -6.95 2.20 18.36
N ILE A 197 -6.61 2.59 17.14
CA ILE A 197 -6.84 3.93 16.64
C ILE A 197 -7.93 3.80 15.60
N GLU A 198 -9.10 4.35 15.91
CA GLU A 198 -10.30 4.26 15.09
C GLU A 198 -10.59 5.60 14.44
N PHE A 199 -10.79 5.61 13.12
CA PHE A 199 -11.15 6.84 12.40
C PHE A 199 -12.07 6.52 11.22
N SER A 200 -12.80 7.54 10.78
CA SER A 200 -13.80 7.40 9.73
C SER A 200 -13.40 8.21 8.50
N LEU A 201 -13.03 7.52 7.44
CA LEU A 201 -12.74 8.14 6.15
C LEU A 201 -13.84 7.75 5.15
N GLU A 202 -14.57 8.73 4.65
CA GLU A 202 -15.70 8.53 3.73
C GLU A 202 -16.79 7.57 4.32
N LYS A 203 -17.04 6.44 3.65
CA LYS A 203 -18.04 5.41 4.04
C LYS A 203 -17.40 4.19 4.73
N VAL A 204 -16.16 4.33 5.20
CA VAL A 204 -15.36 3.24 5.77
C VAL A 204 -14.87 3.65 7.15
N PHE A 205 -15.08 2.77 8.13
CA PHE A 205 -14.41 2.83 9.42
C PHE A 205 -13.08 2.09 9.29
N TRP A 206 -12.01 2.77 9.65
CA TRP A 206 -10.66 2.22 9.68
C TRP A 206 -10.23 2.04 11.12
N LYS A 207 -9.51 0.96 11.39
CA LYS A 207 -8.86 0.75 12.69
C LYS A 207 -7.41 0.31 12.49
N LEU A 208 -6.51 0.87 13.28
CA LEU A 208 -5.12 0.48 13.38
C LEU A 208 -4.90 -0.17 14.75
N ALA A 209 -4.42 -1.41 14.77
CA ALA A 209 -3.96 -2.07 15.98
C ALA A 209 -2.45 -1.85 16.11
N ALA A 210 -2.08 -1.00 17.06
CA ALA A 210 -0.71 -0.58 17.31
C ALA A 210 -0.19 -1.09 18.65
N HIS A 211 1.12 -1.21 18.74
CA HIS A 211 1.80 -1.48 19.99
C HIS A 211 1.67 -0.26 20.94
N PRO A 212 1.40 -0.45 22.24
CA PRO A 212 1.15 0.67 23.16
C PRO A 212 2.36 1.61 23.32
N ASP A 213 3.58 1.08 23.29
CA ASP A 213 4.80 1.86 23.59
C ASP A 213 5.78 1.99 22.42
N ARG A 214 5.43 1.52 21.22
CA ARG A 214 6.34 1.49 20.07
C ARG A 214 5.66 2.07 18.85
N ASP A 215 6.46 2.71 18.00
CA ASP A 215 6.02 3.12 16.67
C ASP A 215 5.88 1.89 15.75
N LEU A 216 4.89 1.05 16.03
CA LEU A 216 4.68 -0.26 15.43
C LEU A 216 3.19 -0.52 15.24
N ILE A 217 2.77 -0.67 13.99
CA ILE A 217 1.42 -1.09 13.60
C ILE A 217 1.49 -2.59 13.26
N GLU A 218 0.65 -3.38 13.92
CA GLU A 218 0.58 -4.84 13.71
C GLU A 218 -0.53 -5.21 12.74
N ALA A 219 -1.63 -4.45 12.76
CA ALA A 219 -2.76 -4.69 11.89
C ALA A 219 -3.47 -3.40 11.52
N ARG A 220 -4.05 -3.41 10.32
CA ARG A 220 -5.02 -2.43 9.86
C ARG A 220 -6.25 -3.15 9.36
N LEU A 221 -7.43 -2.65 9.69
CA LEU A 221 -8.68 -3.21 9.19
C LEU A 221 -9.60 -2.10 8.69
N SER A 222 -10.46 -2.47 7.74
CA SER A 222 -11.51 -1.61 7.23
C SER A 222 -12.86 -2.30 7.32
N GLU A 223 -13.83 -1.58 7.87
CA GLU A 223 -15.22 -1.98 8.03
C GLU A 223 -16.11 -0.99 7.28
N SER A 224 -17.08 -1.51 6.52
CA SER A 224 -17.97 -0.64 5.76
C SER A 224 -19.12 -0.25 6.69
N LYS A 225 -19.46 1.04 6.78
CA LYS A 225 -20.57 1.51 7.63
C LYS A 225 -21.89 0.77 7.36
N ASN A 226 -22.08 0.33 6.12
CA ASN A 226 -23.30 -0.30 5.62
C ASN A 226 -23.22 -1.83 5.49
N ARG A 227 -22.09 -2.46 5.84
CA ARG A 227 -21.90 -3.92 5.70
C ARG A 227 -21.36 -4.48 7.00
N ARG A 228 -21.93 -5.59 7.47
CA ARG A 228 -21.43 -6.24 8.68
C ARG A 228 -20.04 -6.85 8.44
N GLY A 229 -19.12 -6.55 9.36
CA GLY A 229 -17.80 -7.17 9.48
C GLY A 229 -16.72 -6.61 8.56
N ILE A 230 -15.51 -7.09 8.82
CA ILE A 230 -14.26 -6.66 8.17
C ILE A 230 -14.22 -7.18 6.72
N PHE A 231 -13.97 -6.26 5.77
CA PHE A 231 -13.92 -6.60 4.34
C PHE A 231 -12.52 -6.52 3.75
N ASN A 232 -11.64 -5.69 4.31
CA ASN A 232 -10.21 -5.75 4.06
C ASN A 232 -9.46 -5.65 5.38
N PHE A 233 -8.29 -6.27 5.43
CA PHE A 233 -7.33 -6.07 6.50
C PHE A 233 -5.92 -6.26 5.99
N THR A 234 -4.95 -5.68 6.69
CA THR A 234 -3.52 -5.80 6.46
C THR A 234 -2.89 -6.24 7.78
N LEU A 235 -1.98 -7.20 7.73
CA LEU A 235 -1.26 -7.71 8.88
C LEU A 235 0.24 -7.56 8.65
N HIS A 236 0.95 -7.24 9.71
CA HIS A 236 2.38 -6.95 9.73
C HIS A 236 3.09 -7.86 10.74
N TRP A 237 4.19 -8.50 10.34
CA TRP A 237 4.93 -9.42 11.19
C TRP A 237 6.45 -9.24 11.09
N TYR A 238 7.12 -9.86 12.08
CA TYR A 238 8.58 -9.99 12.16
C TYR A 238 9.29 -8.64 12.06
N HIS A 239 8.75 -7.63 12.76
CA HIS A 239 9.25 -6.27 12.68
C HIS A 239 10.73 -6.19 13.08
N GLN A 240 11.50 -5.48 12.26
CA GLN A 240 12.85 -5.07 12.59
C GLN A 240 12.80 -3.86 13.52
N PRO A 241 13.64 -3.86 14.57
CA PRO A 241 13.83 -2.66 15.37
C PRO A 241 14.43 -1.55 14.51
N PRO A 242 14.12 -0.29 14.82
CA PRO A 242 14.66 0.84 14.08
C PRO A 242 16.18 0.92 14.21
N ALA A 243 16.86 1.34 13.13
CA ALA A 243 18.30 1.57 13.14
C ALA A 243 18.71 2.77 14.01
N SER A 244 17.80 3.72 14.20
CA SER A 244 17.99 4.91 15.04
C SER A 244 17.02 4.92 16.22
N LYS A 245 17.36 5.64 17.30
CA LYS A 245 16.54 5.69 18.53
C LYS A 245 15.12 6.21 18.27
N ASN A 246 14.97 7.08 17.27
CA ASN A 246 13.70 7.67 16.88
C ASN A 246 13.23 7.10 15.54
N GLY A 247 13.62 5.89 15.14
CA GLY A 247 13.16 5.31 13.89
C GLY A 247 11.84 4.53 14.03
N MET A 248 11.22 4.28 12.89
CA MET A 248 10.04 3.42 12.74
C MET A 248 10.41 1.93 12.84
N TRP A 249 9.52 1.12 13.44
CA TRP A 249 9.60 -0.34 13.31
C TRP A 249 9.09 -0.79 11.94
N ILE A 250 9.92 -1.54 11.21
CA ILE A 250 9.64 -1.92 9.83
C ILE A 250 9.24 -3.40 9.80
N PRO A 251 8.06 -3.78 9.30
CA PRO A 251 7.71 -5.19 9.16
C PRO A 251 8.59 -5.87 8.11
N LYS A 252 9.05 -7.11 8.36
CA LYS A 252 9.67 -7.91 7.29
C LYS A 252 8.65 -8.59 6.39
N LEU A 253 7.45 -8.85 6.92
CA LEU A 253 6.34 -9.43 6.17
C LEU A 253 5.09 -8.59 6.36
N THR A 254 4.49 -8.18 5.25
CA THR A 254 3.15 -7.59 5.23
C THR A 254 2.26 -8.45 4.34
N ALA A 255 1.05 -8.79 4.81
CA ALA A 255 0.04 -9.41 3.96
C ALA A 255 -1.28 -8.65 4.03
N ARG A 256 -1.85 -8.39 2.86
CA ARG A 256 -3.12 -7.73 2.66
C ARG A 256 -4.16 -8.75 2.23
N PHE A 257 -5.29 -8.73 2.90
CA PHE A 257 -6.41 -9.64 2.67
C PHE A 257 -7.61 -8.83 2.24
N SER A 258 -8.14 -9.14 1.05
CA SER A 258 -9.36 -8.56 0.50
C SER A 258 -10.43 -9.63 0.37
N ARG A 259 -11.54 -9.46 1.08
CA ARG A 259 -12.66 -10.41 1.05
C ARG A 259 -13.33 -10.37 -0.32
N THR A 260 -13.25 -11.47 -1.07
CA THR A 260 -13.85 -11.59 -2.40
C THR A 260 -15.23 -12.23 -2.35
N LYS A 261 -15.47 -13.12 -1.38
CA LYS A 261 -16.77 -13.78 -1.18
C LYS A 261 -17.24 -13.66 0.26
N THR A 262 -18.41 -13.06 0.43
CA THR A 262 -19.09 -12.98 1.73
C THR A 262 -19.79 -14.32 2.05
N PRO A 263 -19.61 -14.87 3.26
CA PRO A 263 -20.36 -16.03 3.73
C PRO A 263 -21.87 -15.74 3.70
N VAL A 264 -22.69 -16.68 3.23
CA VAL A 264 -24.16 -16.50 3.14
C VAL A 264 -24.84 -17.18 4.32
N TYR A 265 -24.36 -18.35 4.73
CA TYR A 265 -24.93 -19.12 5.83
C TYR A 265 -23.98 -19.22 7.03
N PRO A 266 -24.52 -19.39 8.25
CA PRO A 266 -23.70 -19.69 9.42
C PRO A 266 -22.83 -20.94 9.18
N GLY A 267 -21.52 -20.81 9.39
CA GLY A 267 -20.54 -21.89 9.16
C GLY A 267 -19.85 -21.85 7.79
N ASP A 268 -20.31 -21.01 6.85
CA ASP A 268 -19.63 -20.80 5.57
C ASP A 268 -18.24 -20.18 5.78
N LYS A 269 -17.25 -20.68 5.04
CA LYS A 269 -15.92 -20.08 4.96
C LYS A 269 -15.95 -18.82 4.09
N ALA A 270 -15.21 -17.81 4.49
CA ALA A 270 -14.96 -16.64 3.66
C ALA A 270 -13.80 -16.93 2.69
N THR A 271 -13.85 -16.31 1.51
CA THR A 271 -12.71 -16.29 0.59
C THR A 271 -12.03 -14.93 0.64
N TYR A 272 -10.71 -14.96 0.76
CA TYR A 272 -9.86 -13.78 0.73
C TYR A 272 -8.87 -13.91 -0.43
N ARG A 273 -8.71 -12.83 -1.18
CA ARG A 273 -7.58 -12.61 -2.06
C ARG A 273 -6.46 -11.98 -1.25
N VAL A 274 -5.26 -12.54 -1.34
CA VAL A 274 -4.13 -12.18 -0.49
C VAL A 274 -2.96 -11.72 -1.34
N GLU A 275 -2.46 -10.53 -1.03
CA GLU A 275 -1.21 -9.98 -1.56
C GLU A 275 -0.21 -9.93 -0.42
N ALA A 276 1.04 -10.33 -0.68
CA ALA A 276 2.07 -10.39 0.35
C ALA A 276 3.34 -9.69 -0.10
N TYR A 277 4.06 -9.11 0.86
CA TYR A 277 5.27 -8.34 0.65
C TYR A 277 6.32 -8.80 1.65
N ILE A 278 7.43 -9.33 1.16
CA ILE A 278 8.64 -9.52 1.98
C ILE A 278 9.50 -8.28 1.78
N ILE A 279 9.74 -7.54 2.85
CA ILE A 279 10.59 -6.35 2.83
C ILE A 279 12.02 -6.79 3.15
N GLU A 280 12.90 -6.70 2.15
CA GLU A 280 14.31 -7.09 2.30
C GLU A 280 15.15 -5.91 2.78
N GLU A 281 14.88 -4.74 2.23
CA GLU A 281 15.58 -3.49 2.51
C GLU A 281 14.57 -2.36 2.56
N ALA A 282 14.75 -1.46 3.53
CA ALA A 282 13.92 -0.27 3.70
C ALA A 282 14.74 0.83 4.37
N ASP A 283 15.07 1.86 3.59
CA ASP A 283 15.86 3.01 4.00
C ASP A 283 15.01 4.28 3.80
N PHE A 284 14.47 4.83 4.89
CA PHE A 284 13.60 6.01 4.84
C PHE A 284 14.33 7.33 5.18
N ASP A 285 15.54 7.24 5.73
CA ASP A 285 16.33 8.39 6.16
C ASP A 285 17.30 8.89 5.09
N LYS A 286 17.46 8.15 3.99
CA LYS A 286 18.39 8.49 2.90
C LYS A 286 17.66 9.22 1.78
N GLU A 287 18.33 10.21 1.21
CA GLU A 287 17.85 10.87 0.00
C GLU A 287 17.84 9.89 -1.17
N VAL A 288 16.73 9.88 -1.91
CA VAL A 288 16.55 9.01 -3.07
C VAL A 288 17.23 9.64 -4.28
N ASN A 289 17.98 8.84 -5.03
CA ASN A 289 18.62 9.30 -6.27
C ASN A 289 17.57 9.82 -7.26
N ALA A 290 17.73 11.06 -7.73
CA ALA A 290 16.81 11.68 -8.69
C ALA A 290 16.65 10.87 -9.99
N ASP A 291 17.67 10.13 -10.42
CA ASP A 291 17.61 9.27 -11.60
C ASP A 291 16.61 8.11 -11.44
N ALA A 292 16.27 7.74 -10.20
CA ALA A 292 15.24 6.74 -9.91
C ALA A 292 13.84 7.18 -10.34
N PHE A 293 13.62 8.45 -10.66
CA PHE A 293 12.33 8.95 -11.15
C PHE A 293 12.29 9.18 -12.66
N LEU A 294 13.38 8.88 -13.38
CA LEU A 294 13.41 9.04 -14.83
C LEU A 294 12.79 7.83 -15.53
N VAL A 295 12.04 8.11 -16.61
CA VAL A 295 11.52 7.08 -17.51
C VAL A 295 12.05 7.32 -18.92
N PRO A 296 13.16 6.65 -19.30
CA PRO A 296 13.63 6.70 -20.68
C PRO A 296 12.70 5.92 -21.60
N ILE A 297 12.57 6.38 -22.83
CA ILE A 297 11.87 5.66 -23.89
C ILE A 297 12.74 5.60 -25.14
N HIS A 298 12.72 4.45 -25.79
CA HIS A 298 13.57 4.12 -26.92
C HIS A 298 12.83 4.23 -28.25
N ARG A 299 13.60 4.51 -29.30
CA ARG A 299 13.08 4.53 -30.67
C ARG A 299 12.38 3.21 -31.00
N GLY A 300 11.18 3.32 -31.59
CA GLY A 300 10.37 2.18 -32.01
C GLY A 300 9.42 1.61 -30.95
N GLU A 301 9.57 2.00 -29.68
CA GLU A 301 8.60 1.63 -28.63
C GLU A 301 7.22 2.23 -28.94
N THR A 302 6.15 1.60 -28.43
CA THR A 302 4.78 2.11 -28.60
C THR A 302 4.47 3.07 -27.46
N TYR A 303 4.25 4.33 -27.78
CA TYR A 303 3.80 5.34 -26.84
C TYR A 303 2.28 5.54 -26.95
N VAL A 304 1.61 5.51 -25.82
CA VAL A 304 0.17 5.67 -25.67
C VAL A 304 -0.08 6.87 -24.76
N HIS A 305 -0.55 7.95 -25.34
CA HIS A 305 -1.02 9.12 -24.63
C HIS A 305 -2.48 8.89 -24.22
N THR A 306 -2.81 9.12 -22.94
CA THR A 306 -4.18 9.08 -22.46
C THR A 306 -4.52 10.36 -21.71
N ASP A 307 -5.42 11.18 -22.26
CA ASP A 307 -5.95 12.37 -21.62
C ASP A 307 -7.48 12.40 -21.75
N GLY A 308 -8.17 12.02 -20.67
CA GLY A 308 -9.62 11.86 -20.68
C GLY A 308 -10.08 10.84 -21.73
N SER A 309 -10.83 11.30 -22.74
CA SER A 309 -11.29 10.49 -23.87
C SER A 309 -10.31 10.45 -25.05
N ASN A 310 -9.28 11.30 -25.04
CA ASN A 310 -8.30 11.35 -26.11
C ASN A 310 -7.25 10.27 -25.89
N ARG A 311 -7.10 9.41 -26.88
CA ARG A 311 -6.09 8.35 -26.90
C ARG A 311 -5.31 8.43 -28.20
N ASP A 312 -4.08 8.91 -28.12
CA ASP A 312 -3.14 8.84 -29.23
C ASP A 312 -2.20 7.65 -29.03
N VAL A 313 -1.94 6.92 -30.11
CA VAL A 313 -0.96 5.84 -30.14
C VAL A 313 0.04 6.14 -31.24
N MET A 314 1.33 6.14 -30.90
CA MET A 314 2.38 6.35 -31.88
C MET A 314 3.63 5.52 -31.61
N ARG A 315 4.43 5.31 -32.65
CA ARG A 315 5.78 4.77 -32.50
C ARG A 315 6.74 5.89 -32.17
N VAL A 316 7.57 5.68 -31.16
CA VAL A 316 8.55 6.66 -30.69
C VAL A 316 9.59 6.90 -31.79
N PRO A 317 9.75 8.14 -32.30
CA PRO A 317 10.60 8.43 -33.46
C PRO A 317 12.10 8.45 -33.13
N SER A 318 12.45 8.75 -31.88
CA SER A 318 13.83 8.84 -31.39
C SER A 318 13.89 8.56 -29.89
N TYR A 319 15.09 8.39 -29.35
CA TYR A 319 15.26 8.20 -27.92
C TYR A 319 14.90 9.48 -27.14
N VAL A 320 14.10 9.35 -26.08
CA VAL A 320 13.80 10.42 -25.13
C VAL A 320 14.30 9.99 -23.75
N LYS A 321 15.18 10.80 -23.15
CA LYS A 321 15.85 10.50 -21.88
C LYS A 321 14.87 10.34 -20.72
N ASP A 322 13.86 11.20 -20.67
CA ASP A 322 12.86 11.19 -19.63
C ASP A 322 11.54 11.79 -20.12
N ILE A 323 10.45 11.07 -19.89
CA ILE A 323 9.09 11.54 -20.14
C ILE A 323 8.31 11.81 -18.85
N ALA A 324 8.79 11.33 -17.69
CA ALA A 324 8.03 11.41 -16.44
C ALA A 324 7.93 12.85 -15.90
N ASN A 325 8.93 13.69 -16.16
CA ASN A 325 8.93 15.11 -15.80
C ASN A 325 8.34 16.02 -16.89
N SER A 326 7.56 15.48 -17.82
CA SER A 326 6.87 16.25 -18.87
C SER A 326 5.40 15.88 -18.94
N SER A 327 4.55 16.83 -19.30
CA SER A 327 3.13 16.52 -19.55
C SER A 327 3.02 15.61 -20.79
N PRO A 328 2.06 14.67 -20.83
CA PRO A 328 1.86 13.80 -21.98
C PRO A 328 1.61 14.57 -23.28
N GLY A 329 0.91 15.72 -23.20
CA GLY A 329 0.64 16.62 -24.31
C GLY A 329 1.92 17.22 -24.91
N THR A 330 2.84 17.67 -24.06
CA THR A 330 4.14 18.19 -24.49
C THR A 330 4.98 17.10 -25.17
N VAL A 331 4.95 15.87 -24.62
CA VAL A 331 5.70 14.74 -25.16
C VAL A 331 5.15 14.35 -26.54
N ILE A 332 3.83 14.25 -26.72
CA ILE A 332 3.24 13.87 -28.01
C ILE A 332 3.49 14.94 -29.09
N GLU A 333 3.40 16.23 -28.76
CA GLU A 333 3.69 17.32 -29.69
C GLU A 333 5.13 17.29 -30.17
N ARG A 334 6.08 17.15 -29.23
CA ARG A 334 7.50 16.98 -29.54
C ARG A 334 7.76 15.79 -30.47
N MET A 335 7.14 14.64 -30.18
CA MET A 335 7.28 13.45 -31.03
C MET A 335 6.68 13.64 -32.42
N LYS A 336 5.56 14.36 -32.56
CA LYS A 336 4.94 14.66 -33.87
C LYS A 336 5.86 15.55 -34.71
N ILE A 337 6.39 16.63 -34.14
CA ILE A 337 7.34 17.53 -34.80
C ILE A 337 8.58 16.76 -35.26
N GLU A 338 9.12 15.90 -34.40
CA GLU A 338 10.30 15.10 -34.74
C GLU A 338 10.03 14.07 -35.83
N ALA A 339 8.87 13.40 -35.81
CA ALA A 339 8.46 12.50 -36.88
C ALA A 339 8.29 13.23 -38.22
N GLU A 340 7.80 14.47 -38.21
CA GLU A 340 7.68 15.31 -39.41
C GLU A 340 9.06 15.74 -39.94
N ASN A 341 9.97 16.17 -39.06
CA ASN A 341 11.34 16.53 -39.47
C ASN A 341 12.08 15.34 -40.11
N GLN A 342 11.92 14.13 -39.54
CA GLN A 342 12.47 12.90 -40.12
C GLN A 342 11.87 12.58 -41.50
N ARG A 343 10.57 12.84 -41.71
CA ARG A 343 9.92 12.67 -43.03
C ARG A 343 10.41 13.71 -44.05
N ASN A 344 10.70 14.92 -43.59
CA ASN A 344 11.11 16.04 -44.45
C ASN A 344 12.62 16.11 -44.70
N GLY A 345 13.41 15.14 -44.18
CA GLY A 345 14.85 15.08 -44.38
C GLY A 345 15.63 16.26 -43.77
N ARG A 346 15.05 16.94 -42.77
CA ARG A 346 15.69 18.03 -42.03
C ARG A 346 16.36 17.42 -40.80
N PHE A 347 17.69 17.30 -40.82
CA PHE A 347 18.50 16.89 -39.69
C PHE A 347 19.32 18.06 -39.17
#